data_AF-A0A212C0F5-F1
#
_entry.id   AF-A0A212C0F5-F1
#
_cell.length_a   1.000
_cell.length_b   1.000
_cell.length_c   1.000
_cell.angle_alpha   90.00
_cell.angle_beta   90.00
_cell.angle_gamma   90.00
#
_symmetry.space_group_name_H-M   'P 1'
#
loop_
_entity.id
_entity.type
_entity.pdbx_description
1 polymer ?
#
loop_
_entity_poly.entity_id
_entity_poly.type
_entity_poly.pdbx_seq_one_letter_code
_entity_poly.pdbx_strand_id
1 'polypeptide(L)'
;MAGQDVGAPPDRLWVHQEGVYRDEYQRTWVAVLEEETSFLRARVQQVQVPLGDAARPSHLLTSQLPLMWQLYPEERYMDNNSRLSGAYRSCCLSFCLMINRKDPCQKQACEIQKCLQANNYMESKCQAVIEELRKCCARYPKGRSLVCSGFEKEEEEKQTLKRTPQ
;
A
#
# COMPACT_ATOMS: atom_id res chain seq x y z
N MET A 1 -12.37 36.41 11.22
CA MET A 1 -13.29 35.33 10.88
C MET A 1 -12.55 34.43 9.91
N ALA A 2 -12.15 33.24 10.35
CA ALA A 2 -11.30 32.34 9.57
C ALA A 2 -12.11 31.76 8.41
N GLY A 3 -11.62 31.95 7.19
CA GLY A 3 -12.20 31.39 5.98
C GLY A 3 -12.26 29.87 6.11
N GLN A 4 -13.47 29.32 5.95
CA GLN A 4 -13.61 27.90 5.69
C GLN A 4 -12.89 27.62 4.38
N ASP A 5 -11.78 26.89 4.46
CA ASP A 5 -11.09 26.31 3.32
C ASP A 5 -12.00 25.23 2.71
N VAL A 6 -13.05 25.67 2.01
CA VAL A 6 -13.93 24.84 1.20
C VAL A 6 -13.18 24.58 -0.10
N GLY A 7 -12.18 23.72 -0.02
CA GLY A 7 -11.32 23.52 -1.16
C GLY A 7 -10.22 22.54 -0.88
N ALA A 8 -9.47 22.65 0.22
CA ALA A 8 -8.30 21.83 0.49
C ALA A 8 -8.63 20.34 0.75
N PRO A 9 -7.76 19.40 0.31
CA PRO A 9 -7.95 17.99 0.56
C PRO A 9 -7.62 17.71 2.03
N PRO A 10 -8.26 16.73 2.68
CA PRO A 10 -8.05 16.48 4.11
C PRO A 10 -6.60 16.08 4.38
N ASP A 11 -6.01 16.57 5.46
CA ASP A 11 -4.62 16.24 5.80
C ASP A 11 -4.50 14.76 6.17
N ARG A 12 -5.53 14.19 6.80
CA ARG A 12 -5.54 12.78 7.21
C ARG A 12 -6.92 12.17 7.00
N LEU A 13 -6.90 10.89 6.63
CA LEU A 13 -8.11 10.07 6.57
C LEU A 13 -7.89 8.79 7.36
N TRP A 14 -8.79 8.49 8.28
CA TRP A 14 -8.81 7.24 9.05
C TRP A 14 -10.01 6.41 8.69
N VAL A 15 -9.79 5.12 8.42
CA VAL A 15 -10.86 4.19 8.16
C VAL A 15 -11.75 4.03 9.40
N HIS A 16 -13.06 4.13 9.20
CA HIS A 16 -14.06 3.82 10.21
C HIS A 16 -14.75 2.49 9.89
N GLN A 17 -15.09 2.28 8.62
CA GLN A 17 -15.63 1.03 8.06
C GLN A 17 -15.02 0.80 6.68
N GLU A 18 -15.19 -0.40 6.11
CA GLU A 18 -14.68 -0.68 4.77
C GLU A 18 -15.25 0.34 3.75
N GLY A 19 -14.36 1.10 3.11
CA GLY A 19 -14.75 2.16 2.17
C GLY A 19 -15.24 3.47 2.82
N VAL A 20 -15.28 3.58 4.15
CA VAL A 20 -15.72 4.80 4.86
C VAL A 20 -14.61 5.34 5.75
N TYR A 21 -14.25 6.60 5.53
CA TYR A 21 -13.17 7.31 6.19
C TYR A 21 -13.68 8.53 6.92
N ARG A 22 -12.90 8.96 7.91
CA ARG A 22 -13.10 10.22 8.64
C ARG A 22 -11.85 11.06 8.55
N ASP A 23 -12.03 12.38 8.47
CA ASP A 23 -10.92 13.33 8.49
C ASP A 23 -10.72 14.02 9.84
N GLU A 24 -9.74 14.92 9.92
CA GLU A 24 -9.38 15.68 11.12
C GLU A 24 -10.52 16.57 11.64
N TYR A 25 -11.45 16.93 10.76
CA TYR A 25 -12.64 17.72 11.06
C TYR A 25 -13.88 16.87 11.30
N GLN A 26 -13.72 15.55 11.51
CA GLN A 26 -14.80 14.61 11.75
C GLN A 26 -15.78 14.45 10.57
N ARG A 27 -15.43 14.95 9.37
CA ARG A 27 -16.22 14.80 8.15
C ARG A 27 -16.05 13.40 7.59
N THR A 28 -17.11 12.89 6.96
CA THR A 28 -17.15 11.54 6.41
C THR A 28 -16.83 11.55 4.92
N TRP A 29 -16.03 10.57 4.52
CA TRP A 29 -15.53 10.38 3.17
C TRP A 29 -15.77 8.95 2.73
N VAL A 30 -16.37 8.75 1.57
CA VAL A 30 -16.61 7.42 0.98
C VAL A 30 -15.57 7.20 -0.12
N ALA A 31 -14.80 6.12 0.02
CA ALA A 31 -13.79 5.69 -0.94
C ALA A 31 -14.29 4.47 -1.70
N VAL A 32 -14.43 4.61 -3.02
CA VAL A 32 -14.83 3.53 -3.93
C VAL A 32 -13.64 3.14 -4.79
N LEU A 33 -13.34 1.84 -4.86
CA LEU A 33 -12.31 1.30 -5.75
C LEU A 33 -12.86 1.19 -7.18
N GLU A 34 -12.08 1.69 -8.11
CA GLU A 34 -12.24 1.56 -9.55
C GLU A 34 -11.02 0.76 -10.04
N GLU A 35 -11.23 -0.49 -10.45
CA GLU A 35 -10.14 -1.31 -10.99
C GLU A 35 -9.85 -0.91 -12.44
N GLU A 36 -8.63 -0.43 -12.70
CA GLU A 36 -8.08 -0.35 -14.05
C GLU A 36 -7.12 -1.52 -14.32
N THR A 37 -6.79 -1.73 -15.60
CA THR A 37 -6.00 -2.88 -16.06
C THR A 37 -4.61 -2.97 -15.42
N SER A 38 -4.02 -1.85 -15.00
CA SER A 38 -2.65 -1.77 -14.47
C SER A 38 -2.52 -1.11 -13.09
N PHE A 39 -3.54 -0.39 -12.61
CA PHE A 39 -3.54 0.24 -11.29
C PHE A 39 -4.94 0.26 -10.67
N LEU A 40 -5.02 0.41 -9.35
CA LEU A 40 -6.28 0.65 -8.66
C LEU A 40 -6.45 2.15 -8.47
N ARG A 41 -7.62 2.67 -8.82
CA ARG A 41 -8.01 4.05 -8.52
C ARG A 41 -9.00 4.01 -7.37
N ALA A 42 -8.80 4.82 -6.34
CA ALA A 42 -9.82 5.06 -5.34
C ALA A 42 -10.41 6.44 -5.53
N ARG A 43 -11.70 6.50 -5.87
CA ARG A 43 -12.47 7.75 -5.92
C ARG A 43 -12.99 8.02 -4.52
N VAL A 44 -12.45 9.07 -3.89
CA VAL A 44 -12.81 9.50 -2.54
C VAL A 44 -13.73 10.70 -2.65
N GLN A 45 -14.88 10.64 -1.98
CA GLN A 45 -15.91 11.69 -2.01
C GLN A 45 -16.37 12.05 -0.62
N GLN A 46 -16.48 13.34 -0.34
CA GLN A 46 -17.04 13.81 0.92
C GLN A 46 -18.56 13.61 0.88
N VAL A 47 -19.06 12.67 1.68
CA VAL A 47 -20.48 12.31 1.73
C VAL A 47 -20.87 12.08 3.18
N GLN A 48 -21.92 12.76 3.65
CA GLN A 48 -22.42 12.59 5.00
C GLN A 48 -23.14 11.24 5.12
N VAL A 49 -22.49 10.28 5.78
CA VAL A 49 -23.04 8.94 6.03
C VAL A 49 -23.30 8.72 7.53
N PRO A 50 -24.38 8.01 7.90
CA PRO A 50 -24.60 7.59 9.28
C PRO A 50 -23.52 6.59 9.69
N LEU A 51 -22.79 6.91 10.76
CA LEU A 51 -21.70 6.07 11.25
C LEU A 51 -22.26 5.05 12.24
N GLY A 52 -22.11 3.76 11.93
CA GLY A 52 -22.31 2.67 12.89
C GLY A 52 -21.05 2.41 13.72
N ASP A 53 -20.94 1.21 14.30
CA ASP A 53 -19.76 0.82 15.05
C ASP A 53 -18.50 0.82 14.18
N ALA A 54 -17.37 1.18 14.80
CA ALA A 54 -16.07 1.17 14.14
C ALA A 54 -15.63 -0.27 13.84
N ALA A 55 -15.24 -0.52 12.59
CA ALA A 55 -14.74 -1.81 12.18
C ALA A 55 -13.40 -2.12 12.86
N ARG A 56 -13.21 -3.38 13.27
CA ARG A 56 -11.92 -3.84 13.80
C ARG A 56 -10.89 -3.92 12.67
N PRO A 57 -9.63 -3.49 12.89
CA PRO A 57 -8.58 -3.60 11.88
C PRO A 57 -8.40 -5.02 11.32
N SER A 58 -8.63 -6.05 12.13
CA SER A 58 -8.57 -7.45 11.72
C SER A 58 -9.56 -7.81 10.60
N HIS A 59 -10.74 -7.18 10.58
CA HIS A 59 -11.75 -7.39 9.54
C HIS A 59 -11.45 -6.59 8.26
N LEU A 60 -10.53 -5.63 8.32
CA LEU A 60 -10.15 -4.77 7.19
C LEU A 60 -8.86 -5.25 6.50
N LEU A 61 -8.22 -6.32 7.01
CA LEU A 61 -6.94 -6.83 6.48
C LEU A 61 -7.02 -7.27 5.02
N THR A 62 -8.19 -7.76 4.59
CA THR A 62 -8.47 -8.19 3.21
C THR A 62 -8.79 -7.04 2.26
N SER A 63 -9.11 -5.86 2.78
CA SER A 63 -9.43 -4.71 1.94
C SER A 63 -8.20 -4.22 1.18
N GLN A 64 -8.39 -3.78 -0.06
CA GLN A 64 -7.35 -3.14 -0.87
C GLN A 64 -7.13 -1.69 -0.46
N LEU A 65 -8.13 -1.08 0.20
CA LEU A 65 -8.03 0.26 0.75
C LEU A 65 -7.21 0.24 2.06
N PRO A 66 -6.34 1.23 2.29
CA PRO A 66 -5.53 1.30 3.50
C PRO A 66 -6.32 1.78 4.71
N LEU A 67 -5.78 1.56 5.90
CA LEU A 67 -6.42 1.98 7.15
C LEU A 67 -6.32 3.50 7.38
N MET A 68 -5.29 4.11 6.82
CA MET A 68 -5.04 5.53 6.97
C MET A 68 -4.35 6.09 5.73
N TRP A 69 -4.71 7.30 5.35
CA TRP A 69 -3.94 8.14 4.43
C TRP A 69 -3.48 9.41 5.14
N GLN A 70 -2.26 9.83 4.85
CA GLN A 70 -1.68 11.08 5.33
C GLN A 70 -1.14 11.89 4.15
N LEU A 71 -1.59 13.14 4.02
CA LEU A 71 -1.14 14.06 2.99
C LEU A 71 0.31 14.47 3.26
N TYR A 72 1.12 14.36 2.21
CA TYR A 72 2.48 14.87 2.13
C TYR A 72 2.54 16.04 1.14
N PRO A 73 3.58 16.88 1.23
CA PRO A 73 3.85 17.90 0.21
C PRO A 73 3.79 17.31 -1.21
N GLU A 74 3.41 18.14 -2.20
CA GLU A 74 3.16 17.76 -3.59
C GLU A 74 1.87 16.96 -3.87
N GLU A 75 0.83 17.12 -3.04
CA GLU A 75 -0.48 16.47 -3.24
C GLU A 75 -0.38 14.92 -3.31
N ARG A 76 0.50 14.33 -2.50
CA ARG A 76 0.65 12.87 -2.41
C ARG A 76 0.17 12.37 -1.07
N TYR A 77 -0.60 11.29 -1.05
CA TYR A 77 -0.95 10.61 0.19
C TYR A 77 -0.04 9.42 0.43
N MET A 78 0.53 9.35 1.62
CA MET A 78 1.18 8.15 2.12
C MET A 78 0.17 7.33 2.92
N ASP A 79 0.07 6.05 2.63
CA ASP A 79 -0.76 5.14 3.39
C ASP A 79 -0.01 4.45 4.54
N ASN A 80 -0.74 3.72 5.39
CA ASN A 80 -0.17 2.96 6.51
C ASN A 80 0.75 1.79 6.08
N ASN A 81 0.81 1.48 4.79
CA ASN A 81 1.70 0.48 4.19
C ASN A 81 2.89 1.14 3.48
N SER A 82 3.16 2.42 3.77
CA SER A 82 4.23 3.23 3.18
C SER A 82 4.12 3.41 1.67
N ARG A 83 2.90 3.35 1.11
CA ARG A 83 2.70 3.59 -0.33
C ARG A 83 2.33 5.03 -0.56
N LEU A 84 3.04 5.65 -1.49
CA LEU A 84 2.71 6.97 -1.99
C LEU A 84 1.72 6.83 -3.14
N SER A 85 0.57 7.48 -2.97
CA SER A 85 -0.48 7.61 -3.98
C SER A 85 -0.53 9.07 -4.41
N GLY A 86 -0.37 9.33 -5.70
CA GLY A 86 -0.65 10.67 -6.24
C GLY A 86 -2.15 10.97 -6.05
N ALA A 87 -2.46 12.16 -5.53
CA ALA A 87 -3.82 12.67 -5.51
C ALA A 87 -4.07 13.47 -6.78
N TYR A 88 -5.11 13.10 -7.52
CA TYR A 88 -5.66 13.94 -8.58
C TYR A 88 -6.97 14.54 -8.09
N ARG A 89 -7.03 15.88 -8.05
CA ARG A 89 -8.26 16.60 -7.72
C ARG A 89 -9.17 16.64 -8.93
N SER A 90 -10.35 16.03 -8.80
CA SER A 90 -11.38 16.07 -9.84
C SER A 90 -12.46 17.13 -9.55
N CYS A 91 -12.72 17.45 -8.28
CA CYS A 91 -13.74 18.42 -7.85
C CYS A 91 -13.53 18.84 -6.38
N CYS A 92 -14.14 19.94 -5.90
CA CYS A 92 -13.98 20.44 -4.53
C CYS A 92 -14.33 19.42 -3.42
N LEU A 93 -15.18 18.43 -3.72
CA LEU A 93 -15.60 17.39 -2.78
C LEU A 93 -15.08 16.00 -3.15
N SER A 94 -14.25 15.87 -4.19
CA SER A 94 -13.76 14.57 -4.64
C SER A 94 -12.33 14.62 -5.16
N PHE A 95 -11.53 13.67 -4.69
CA PHE A 95 -10.19 13.41 -5.19
C PHE A 95 -10.02 11.92 -5.49
N CYS A 96 -9.09 11.62 -6.38
CA CYS A 96 -8.74 10.26 -6.77
C CYS A 96 -7.34 9.94 -6.30
N LEU A 97 -7.20 8.79 -5.62
CA LEU A 97 -5.92 8.26 -5.19
C LEU A 97 -5.52 7.07 -6.07
N MET A 98 -4.31 7.12 -6.62
CA MET A 98 -3.73 5.98 -7.33
C MET A 98 -3.15 4.99 -6.33
N ILE A 99 -3.89 3.93 -6.02
CA ILE A 99 -3.48 2.89 -5.07
C ILE A 99 -2.68 1.82 -5.81
N ASN A 100 -1.44 1.63 -5.37
CA ASN A 100 -0.69 0.44 -5.76
C ASN A 100 -1.26 -0.79 -5.05
N ARG A 101 -1.59 -1.84 -5.81
CA ARG A 101 -2.07 -3.12 -5.29
C ARG A 101 -1.11 -3.65 -4.23
N LYS A 102 -1.63 -4.37 -3.23
CA LYS A 102 -0.74 -5.00 -2.24
C LYS A 102 0.25 -5.92 -2.96
N ASP A 103 1.54 -5.71 -2.66
CA ASP A 103 2.59 -6.56 -3.18
C ASP A 103 2.37 -7.96 -2.57
N PRO A 104 2.24 -9.01 -3.39
CA PRO A 104 1.81 -10.31 -2.92
C PRO A 104 2.84 -10.99 -2.01
N CYS A 105 4.11 -10.55 -2.05
CA CYS A 105 5.20 -11.09 -1.26
C CYS A 105 5.72 -10.13 -0.18
N GLN A 106 5.05 -8.98 0.02
CA GLN A 106 5.39 -8.00 1.05
C GLN A 106 5.43 -8.61 2.45
N LYS A 107 4.54 -9.56 2.76
CA LYS A 107 4.48 -10.21 4.07
C LYS A 107 5.81 -10.91 4.39
N GLN A 108 6.30 -11.73 3.47
CA GLN A 108 7.55 -12.46 3.63
C GLN A 108 8.75 -11.50 3.74
N ALA A 109 8.76 -10.42 2.96
CA ALA A 109 9.79 -9.39 3.08
C ALA A 109 9.83 -8.73 4.47
N CYS A 110 8.66 -8.38 5.02
CA CYS A 110 8.57 -7.82 6.36
C CYS A 110 9.05 -8.81 7.43
N GLU A 111 8.79 -10.10 7.28
CA GLU A 111 9.30 -11.13 8.19
C GLU A 111 10.83 -11.25 8.13
N ILE A 112 11.46 -11.08 6.96
CA ILE A 112 12.93 -11.02 6.85
C ILE A 112 13.46 -9.86 7.67
N GLN A 113 12.87 -8.67 7.54
CA GLN A 113 13.31 -7.49 8.30
C GLN A 113 13.21 -7.72 9.81
N LYS A 114 12.09 -8.30 10.28
CA LYS A 114 11.93 -8.68 11.69
C LYS A 114 12.99 -9.69 12.15
N CYS A 115 13.23 -10.73 11.35
CA CYS A 115 14.22 -11.76 11.67
C CYS A 115 15.63 -11.17 11.76
N LEU A 116 16.03 -10.34 10.80
CA LEU A 116 17.34 -9.70 10.78
C LEU A 116 17.52 -8.81 12.01
N GLN A 117 16.55 -7.96 12.32
CA GLN A 117 16.60 -7.11 13.51
C GLN A 117 16.75 -7.93 14.80
N ALA A 118 16.02 -9.05 14.93
CA ALA A 118 16.12 -9.94 16.09
C ALA A 118 17.46 -10.70 16.17
N ASN A 119 18.17 -10.86 15.06
CA ASN A 119 19.39 -11.66 14.96
C ASN A 119 20.65 -10.84 14.72
N ASN A 120 20.65 -9.55 15.07
CA ASN A 120 21.78 -8.63 14.84
C ASN A 120 22.23 -8.63 13.37
N TYR A 121 21.27 -8.68 12.45
CA TYR A 121 21.45 -8.71 11.00
C TYR A 121 22.26 -9.92 10.48
N MET A 122 22.37 -11.00 11.27
CA MET A 122 22.94 -12.26 10.78
C MET A 122 21.97 -12.99 9.85
N GLU A 123 22.17 -12.81 8.54
CA GLU A 123 21.35 -13.42 7.49
C GLU A 123 21.30 -14.96 7.56
N SER A 124 22.38 -15.61 8.00
CA SER A 124 22.47 -17.06 8.14
C SER A 124 21.40 -17.65 9.06
N LYS A 125 20.96 -16.89 10.06
CA LYS A 125 19.88 -17.30 10.99
C LYS A 125 18.48 -17.12 10.41
N CYS A 126 18.36 -16.35 9.32
CA CYS A 126 17.10 -16.00 8.69
C CYS A 126 16.84 -16.72 7.37
N GLN A 127 17.68 -17.70 7.00
CA GLN A 127 17.60 -18.43 5.73
C GLN A 127 16.21 -19.04 5.48
N ALA A 128 15.56 -19.59 6.52
CA ALA A 128 14.21 -20.14 6.40
C ALA A 128 13.18 -19.09 5.92
N VAL A 129 13.23 -17.86 6.44
CA VAL A 129 12.30 -16.79 6.05
C VAL A 129 12.63 -16.25 4.65
N ILE A 130 13.91 -16.21 4.30
CA ILE A 130 14.39 -15.81 2.97
C ILE A 130 13.93 -16.83 1.91
N GLU A 131 13.99 -18.12 2.21
CA GLU A 131 13.49 -19.18 1.34
C GLU A 131 11.97 -19.09 1.12
N GLU A 132 11.20 -18.76 2.16
CA GLU A 132 9.76 -18.52 2.00
C GLU A 132 9.46 -17.33 1.09
N LEU A 133 10.28 -16.27 1.13
CA LEU A 133 10.16 -15.17 0.18
C LEU A 133 10.47 -15.62 -1.24
N ARG A 134 11.52 -16.41 -1.45
CA ARG A 134 11.84 -16.98 -2.78
C ARG A 134 10.72 -17.85 -3.31
N LYS A 135 10.13 -18.71 -2.47
CA LYS A 135 8.96 -19.52 -2.82
C LYS A 135 7.75 -18.65 -3.18
N CYS A 136 7.57 -17.51 -2.52
CA CYS A 136 6.54 -16.55 -2.91
C CYS A 136 6.80 -15.97 -4.30
N CYS A 137 8.04 -15.53 -4.57
CA CYS A 137 8.41 -14.96 -5.86
C CYS A 137 8.25 -15.95 -7.02
N ALA A 138 8.59 -17.22 -6.82
CA ALA A 138 8.43 -18.27 -7.83
C ALA A 138 6.96 -18.53 -8.26
N ARG A 139 5.97 -18.07 -7.48
CA ARG A 139 4.54 -18.27 -7.78
C ARG A 139 3.96 -17.20 -8.71
N TYR A 140 4.63 -16.07 -8.87
CA TYR A 140 4.11 -14.93 -9.62
C TYR A 140 4.98 -14.61 -10.85
N PRO A 141 4.41 -14.06 -11.93
CA PRO A 141 5.20 -13.63 -13.08
C PRO A 141 6.11 -12.46 -12.71
N LYS A 142 7.25 -12.36 -13.41
CA LYS A 142 8.24 -11.29 -13.19
C LYS A 142 7.60 -9.90 -13.25
N GLY A 143 8.00 -9.02 -12.35
CA GLY A 143 7.45 -7.65 -12.25
C GLY A 143 6.07 -7.54 -11.57
N ARG A 144 5.43 -8.64 -11.16
CA ARG A 144 4.19 -8.60 -10.36
C ARG A 144 4.41 -8.15 -8.92
N SER A 145 5.61 -8.40 -8.40
CA SER A 145 6.05 -8.08 -7.04
C SER A 145 7.31 -7.24 -7.11
N LEU A 146 7.29 -6.03 -6.54
CA LEU A 146 8.45 -5.17 -6.44
C LEU A 146 9.50 -5.78 -5.50
N VAL A 147 9.05 -6.49 -4.47
CA VAL A 147 9.94 -7.21 -3.53
C VAL A 147 10.77 -8.27 -4.26
N CYS A 148 10.19 -8.93 -5.26
CA CYS A 148 10.86 -10.00 -6.00
C CYS A 148 11.89 -9.49 -7.00
N SER A 149 11.85 -8.20 -7.37
CA SER A 149 12.77 -7.62 -8.37
C SER A 149 14.25 -7.75 -8.02
N GLY A 150 14.60 -7.80 -6.73
CA GLY A 150 15.98 -8.05 -6.29
C GLY A 150 16.44 -9.47 -6.59
N PHE A 151 15.59 -10.46 -6.27
CA PHE A 151 15.89 -11.88 -6.49
C PHE A 151 15.89 -12.26 -7.97
N GLU A 152 14.99 -11.68 -8.77
CA GLU A 152 14.90 -11.92 -10.20
C GLU A 152 16.22 -11.55 -10.91
N LYS A 153 16.86 -10.44 -10.50
CA LYS A 153 18.16 -10.00 -11.02
C LYS A 153 19.30 -10.94 -10.63
N GLU A 154 19.34 -11.40 -9.37
CA GLU A 154 20.35 -12.37 -8.92
C GLU A 154 20.25 -13.71 -9.66
N GLU A 155 19.04 -14.19 -9.96
CA GLU A 155 18.84 -15.42 -10.72
C GLU A 155 19.26 -15.26 -12.19
N GLU A 156 18.97 -14.12 -12.80
CA GLU A 156 19.41 -13.79 -14.16
C GLU A 156 20.95 -13.74 -14.24
N GLU A 157 21.63 -13.12 -13.29
CA GLU A 157 23.10 -13.07 -13.21
C GLU A 157 23.72 -14.46 -12.98
N LYS A 158 23.12 -15.29 -12.12
CA LYS A 158 23.58 -16.69 -11.93
C LYS A 158 23.36 -17.55 -13.18
N GLN A 159 22.33 -17.26 -13.96
CA GLN A 159 22.05 -18.00 -15.20
C GLN A 159 22.96 -17.53 -16.35
N THR A 160 23.29 -16.24 -16.44
CA THR A 160 24.25 -15.75 -17.44
C THR A 160 25.66 -16.26 -17.18
N LEU A 161 26.11 -16.30 -15.91
CA LEU A 161 27.40 -16.90 -15.54
C LEU A 161 27.50 -18.40 -15.87
N LYS A 162 26.39 -19.13 -15.81
CA LYS A 162 26.33 -20.57 -16.17
C LYS A 162 26.26 -20.82 -17.67
N ARG A 163 25.93 -19.79 -18.48
CA ARG A 163 25.71 -19.92 -19.93
C ARG A 163 26.88 -19.41 -20.78
N THR A 164 27.91 -18.82 -20.18
CA THR A 164 29.16 -18.49 -20.89
C THR A 164 29.91 -19.78 -21.21
N PRO A 165 30.01 -20.22 -22.47
CA PRO A 165 30.86 -21.35 -22.83
C PRO A 165 32.32 -20.90 -22.69
N GLN A 166 33.18 -21.79 -22.16
CA GLN A 166 34.62 -21.71 -22.42
C GLN A 166 34.90 -21.86 -23.92
#